data_AF-A0A956PL08-F1
#
_entry.id   AF-A0A956PL08-F1
#
_cell.length_a   1.000
_cell.length_b   1.000
_cell.length_c   1.000
_cell.angle_alpha   90.00
_cell.angle_beta   90.00
_cell.angle_gamma   90.00
#
_symmetry.space_group_name_H-M   'P 1'
#
loop_
_entity.id
_entity.type
_entity.pdbx_description
1 polymer ?
#
loop_
_entity_poly.entity_id
_entity_poly.type
_entity_poly.pdbx_seq_one_letter_code
_entity_poly.pdbx_strand_id
1 'polypeptide(L)'
;MRDKRGIALALTLLVLSVMTIVSIAFFQAYHSHFSITRASRDSETAFSACEAAYDYVAYRLEHDRDWGTVDFGDDDLAKDPASTLIVIQSVSGGHEFVGSIPATGAAIRGTIYNNLAGVSAEGGLVPPAGTARCQLECKSGDATRRVEFLVRVAPLFDSSALTRANLNVDAQSLTLSSSDTNRNMLRAEKDIYVPDMLTNNSTRFLLPGTDTPDFNGLMWAKGDIYSYDGGGSPVKLEDPNDFLQASTSSNGKLVSGAESHFSVFEMDTDLIKIPDSHTEIPFNDPTEATTKSMHGRFVFTRREATVTFNAPYYVADDLETENVPYTRSGVFVDVLEYYEPNAAGEYADVPTKVFRGKERTADLVPLIPGEITEDDGFWDDEDTGVLQVDNITTSSVVINIPGYSGGVNILDNSKLEFGNPAGANMTFNLETQAVTATHDAVVDVAGPLEIISKETDGGVVPPPTINLGYESSGLIEGGVSKAVIRA
;
A
#
# COMPACT_ATOMS: atom_id res chain seq x y z
N MET A 1 -52.44 68.41 64.51
CA MET A 1 -51.35 67.41 64.71
C MET A 1 -51.73 65.99 64.30
N ARG A 2 -53.01 65.57 64.34
CA ARG A 2 -53.46 64.22 63.90
C ARG A 2 -53.30 63.97 62.39
N ASP A 3 -53.60 64.94 61.52
CA ASP A 3 -53.54 64.74 60.06
C ASP A 3 -52.12 64.53 59.53
N LYS A 4 -51.12 65.19 60.13
CA LYS A 4 -49.70 65.00 59.77
C LYS A 4 -49.18 63.59 60.11
N ARG A 5 -49.76 62.94 61.13
CA ARG A 5 -49.41 61.56 61.52
C ARG A 5 -50.05 60.51 60.60
N GLY A 6 -51.27 60.77 60.11
CA GLY A 6 -51.94 59.91 59.13
C GLY A 6 -51.22 59.90 57.78
N ILE A 7 -50.77 61.06 57.32
CA ILE A 7 -50.00 61.19 56.07
C ILE A 7 -48.63 60.48 56.18
N ALA A 8 -47.93 60.61 57.31
CA ALA A 8 -46.66 59.91 57.53
C ALA A 8 -46.82 58.38 57.59
N LEU A 9 -47.91 57.88 58.17
CA LEU A 9 -48.22 56.44 58.20
C LEU A 9 -48.53 55.90 56.79
N ALA A 10 -49.35 56.62 56.02
CA ALA A 10 -49.67 56.25 54.65
C ALA A 10 -48.41 56.25 53.75
N LEU A 11 -47.53 57.23 53.94
CA LEU A 11 -46.29 57.34 53.18
C LEU A 11 -45.29 56.24 53.55
N THR A 12 -45.16 55.90 54.83
CA THR A 12 -44.30 54.79 55.27
C THR A 12 -44.84 53.44 54.78
N LEU A 13 -46.15 53.20 54.83
CA LEU A 13 -46.77 51.99 54.26
C LEU A 13 -46.57 51.89 52.74
N LEU A 14 -46.66 53.02 52.02
CA LEU A 14 -46.42 53.08 50.58
C LEU A 14 -44.95 52.81 50.23
N VAL A 15 -44.01 53.37 50.99
CA VAL A 15 -42.58 53.08 50.81
C VAL A 15 -42.29 51.61 51.11
N LEU A 16 -42.90 51.06 52.16
CA LEU A 16 -42.71 49.66 52.54
C LEU A 16 -43.25 48.73 51.47
N SER A 17 -44.46 48.97 50.94
CA SER A 17 -45.04 48.14 49.88
C SER A 17 -44.24 48.20 48.58
N VAL A 18 -43.74 49.39 48.20
CA VAL A 18 -42.84 49.52 47.05
C VAL A 18 -41.54 48.75 47.28
N MET A 19 -40.95 48.83 48.48
CA MET A 19 -39.76 48.03 48.82
C MET A 19 -40.03 46.52 48.78
N THR A 20 -41.20 46.05 49.24
CA THR A 20 -41.54 44.62 49.16
C THR A 20 -41.68 44.17 47.72
N ILE A 21 -42.36 44.96 46.86
CA ILE A 21 -42.54 44.63 45.44
C ILE A 21 -41.18 44.60 44.72
N VAL A 22 -40.32 45.58 44.97
CA VAL A 22 -38.96 45.62 44.40
C VAL A 22 -38.12 44.44 44.89
N SER A 23 -38.24 44.07 46.17
CA SER A 23 -37.53 42.90 46.72
C SER A 23 -38.01 41.59 46.07
N ILE A 24 -39.33 41.40 45.90
CA ILE A 24 -39.89 40.22 45.24
C ILE A 24 -39.42 40.15 43.77
N ALA A 25 -39.48 41.27 43.05
CA ALA A 25 -39.00 41.35 41.67
C ALA A 25 -37.49 41.05 41.58
N PHE A 26 -36.70 41.53 42.54
CA PHE A 26 -35.27 41.24 42.65
C PHE A 26 -35.04 39.75 42.88
N PHE A 27 -35.71 39.11 43.84
CA PHE A 27 -35.56 37.66 44.06
C PHE A 27 -35.94 36.84 42.83
N GLN A 28 -37.00 37.20 42.10
CA GLN A 28 -37.39 36.53 40.86
C GLN A 28 -36.34 36.69 39.75
N ALA A 29 -35.79 37.89 39.57
CA ALA A 29 -34.74 38.14 38.59
C ALA A 29 -33.46 37.33 38.91
N TYR A 30 -33.09 37.22 40.19
CA TYR A 30 -31.94 36.42 40.60
C TYR A 30 -32.18 34.92 40.44
N HIS A 31 -33.39 34.41 40.74
CA HIS A 31 -33.73 33.02 40.46
C HIS A 31 -33.59 32.66 38.97
N SER A 32 -34.03 33.56 38.09
CA SER A 32 -33.85 33.40 36.64
C SER A 32 -32.38 33.41 36.23
N HIS A 33 -31.59 34.34 36.77
CA HIS A 33 -30.15 34.39 36.50
C HIS A 33 -29.43 33.12 36.97
N PHE A 34 -29.75 32.60 38.15
CA PHE A 34 -29.18 31.36 38.65
C PHE A 34 -29.59 30.14 37.84
N SER A 35 -30.82 30.08 37.30
CA SER A 35 -31.24 28.96 36.45
C SER A 35 -30.50 28.98 35.11
N ILE A 36 -30.28 30.16 34.52
CA ILE A 36 -29.51 30.30 33.28
C ILE A 36 -28.04 29.92 33.51
N THR A 37 -27.42 30.41 34.58
CA THR A 37 -26.04 30.03 34.92
C THR A 37 -25.91 28.53 35.16
N ARG A 38 -26.88 27.91 35.85
CA ARG A 38 -26.90 26.46 36.06
C ARG A 38 -27.06 25.70 34.75
N ALA A 39 -28.00 26.07 33.90
CA ALA A 39 -28.20 25.44 32.60
C ALA A 39 -26.96 25.57 31.70
N SER A 40 -26.28 26.72 31.74
CA SER A 40 -25.01 26.93 31.03
C SER A 40 -23.92 25.98 31.53
N ARG A 41 -23.75 25.89 32.85
CA ARG A 41 -22.76 24.99 33.47
C ARG A 41 -23.09 23.52 33.19
N ASP A 42 -24.36 23.13 33.26
CA ASP A 42 -24.82 21.77 32.97
C ASP A 42 -24.56 21.42 31.50
N SER A 43 -24.80 22.35 30.56
CA SER A 43 -24.47 22.18 29.15
C SER A 43 -22.97 22.06 28.89
N GLU A 44 -22.14 22.89 29.53
CA GLU A 44 -20.68 22.84 29.41
C GLU A 44 -20.14 21.51 29.97
N THR A 45 -20.65 21.09 31.11
CA THR A 45 -20.28 19.80 31.73
C THR A 45 -20.69 18.61 30.84
N ALA A 46 -21.88 18.64 30.25
CA ALA A 46 -22.32 17.61 29.31
C ALA A 46 -21.46 17.60 28.02
N PHE A 47 -20.98 18.76 27.57
CA PHE A 47 -20.08 18.85 26.42
C PHE A 47 -18.70 18.27 26.71
N SER A 48 -18.05 18.66 27.81
CA SER A 48 -16.76 18.10 28.21
C SER A 48 -16.86 16.60 28.50
N ALA A 49 -18.00 16.13 29.03
CA ALA A 49 -18.25 14.70 29.21
C ALA A 49 -18.34 13.95 27.86
N CYS A 50 -18.95 14.56 26.84
CA CYS A 50 -18.97 14.02 25.49
C CYS A 50 -17.57 13.93 24.87
N GLU A 51 -16.73 14.96 25.03
CA GLU A 51 -15.34 14.93 24.54
C GLU A 51 -14.53 13.83 25.24
N ALA A 52 -14.60 13.73 26.57
CA ALA A 52 -13.92 12.68 27.33
C ALA A 52 -14.41 11.27 26.95
N ALA A 53 -15.71 11.11 26.71
CA ALA A 53 -16.28 9.84 26.26
C ALA A 53 -15.86 9.49 24.82
N TYR A 54 -15.73 10.49 23.95
CA TYR A 54 -15.19 10.34 22.60
C TYR A 54 -13.75 9.84 22.64
N ASP A 55 -12.88 10.52 23.40
CA ASP A 55 -11.46 10.17 23.51
C ASP A 55 -11.29 8.76 24.08
N TYR A 56 -12.10 8.40 25.09
CA TYR A 56 -12.10 7.05 25.64
C TYR A 56 -12.48 5.99 24.61
N VAL A 57 -13.56 6.21 23.85
CA VAL A 57 -14.00 5.25 22.82
C VAL A 57 -12.97 5.12 21.71
N ALA A 58 -12.39 6.24 21.27
CA ALA A 58 -11.32 6.24 20.28
C ALA A 58 -10.10 5.45 20.79
N TYR A 59 -9.63 5.76 22.01
CA TYR A 59 -8.53 5.04 22.67
C TYR A 59 -8.78 3.53 22.77
N ARG A 60 -9.98 3.13 23.20
CA ARG A 60 -10.35 1.70 23.31
C ARG A 60 -10.33 1.00 21.95
N LEU A 61 -10.92 1.60 20.92
CA LEU A 61 -10.94 1.03 19.57
C LEU A 61 -9.56 1.00 18.90
N GLU A 62 -8.65 1.89 19.31
CA GLU A 62 -7.25 1.86 18.86
C GLU A 62 -6.46 0.70 19.48
N HIS A 63 -6.69 0.39 20.76
CA HIS A 63 -5.97 -0.65 21.49
C HIS A 63 -6.61 -2.05 21.35
N ASP A 64 -7.91 -2.11 21.14
CA ASP A 64 -8.69 -3.32 20.95
C ASP A 64 -9.65 -3.14 19.76
N ARG A 65 -9.21 -3.62 18.60
CA ARG A 65 -9.95 -3.50 17.34
C ARG A 65 -11.22 -4.34 17.30
N ASP A 66 -11.34 -5.33 18.18
CA ASP A 66 -12.50 -6.21 18.26
C ASP A 66 -13.54 -5.69 19.26
N TRP A 67 -13.23 -4.62 20.00
CA TRP A 67 -14.13 -4.07 21.00
C TRP A 67 -15.46 -3.59 20.38
N GLY A 68 -16.57 -4.21 20.79
CA GLY A 68 -17.90 -3.93 20.25
C GLY A 68 -18.20 -4.55 18.89
N THR A 69 -17.39 -5.51 18.41
CA THR A 69 -17.75 -6.36 17.25
C THR A 69 -18.85 -7.37 17.59
N VAL A 70 -18.87 -7.83 18.84
CA VAL A 70 -19.95 -8.62 19.44
C VAL A 70 -20.69 -7.82 20.51
N ASP A 71 -21.86 -8.30 20.92
CA ASP A 71 -22.59 -7.73 22.07
C ASP A 71 -21.68 -7.71 23.31
N PHE A 72 -21.73 -6.60 24.06
CA PHE A 72 -20.90 -6.46 25.25
C PHE A 72 -21.29 -7.48 26.34
N GLY A 73 -20.30 -8.24 26.83
CA GLY A 73 -20.43 -9.11 27.99
C GLY A 73 -20.24 -8.37 29.32
N ASP A 74 -20.47 -9.08 30.44
CA ASP A 74 -20.27 -8.55 31.79
C ASP A 74 -18.77 -8.32 32.12
N ASP A 75 -17.86 -9.02 31.43
CA ASP A 75 -16.41 -9.01 31.68
C ASP A 75 -15.60 -8.09 30.73
N ASP A 76 -16.19 -7.58 29.65
CA ASP A 76 -15.46 -6.86 28.59
C ASP A 76 -15.02 -5.43 28.98
N LEU A 77 -15.60 -4.89 30.06
CA LEU A 77 -15.39 -3.50 30.50
C LEU A 77 -14.64 -3.38 31.83
N ALA A 78 -14.35 -4.49 32.50
CA ALA A 78 -13.67 -4.53 33.81
C ALA A 78 -12.13 -4.49 33.70
N LYS A 79 -11.57 -4.41 32.49
CA LYS A 79 -10.14 -4.63 32.22
C LYS A 79 -9.35 -3.38 31.80
N ASP A 80 -9.81 -2.17 32.11
CA ASP A 80 -9.03 -0.97 31.79
C ASP A 80 -8.36 -0.34 33.03
N PRO A 81 -7.04 -0.51 33.23
CA PRO A 81 -6.32 0.08 34.36
C PRO A 81 -6.25 1.61 34.31
N ALA A 82 -6.66 2.27 33.20
CA ALA A 82 -6.75 3.72 33.07
C ALA A 82 -8.07 4.33 33.59
N SER A 83 -9.03 3.50 34.04
CA SER A 83 -10.43 3.89 34.30
C SER A 83 -10.69 4.70 35.58
N THR A 84 -9.69 5.30 36.23
CA THR A 84 -9.93 6.11 37.45
C THR A 84 -10.77 7.36 37.19
N LEU A 85 -10.83 7.84 35.94
CA LEU A 85 -11.53 9.07 35.56
C LEU A 85 -12.91 8.84 34.93
N ILE A 86 -13.13 7.69 34.30
CA ILE A 86 -14.39 7.31 33.64
C ILE A 86 -14.74 5.88 34.03
N VAL A 87 -15.94 5.68 34.56
CA VAL A 87 -16.46 4.37 34.95
C VAL A 87 -17.46 3.93 33.89
N ILE A 88 -17.16 2.87 33.16
CA ILE A 88 -18.06 2.28 32.16
C ILE A 88 -18.63 0.96 32.71
N GLN A 89 -19.91 0.73 32.46
CA GLN A 89 -20.71 -0.44 32.82
C GLN A 89 -21.43 -0.93 31.55
N SER A 90 -21.36 -2.22 31.24
CA SER A 90 -22.13 -2.77 30.11
C SER A 90 -23.60 -2.83 30.45
N VAL A 91 -24.43 -2.72 29.41
CA VAL A 91 -25.77 -3.28 29.44
C VAL A 91 -25.67 -4.62 28.73
N SER A 92 -25.82 -5.73 29.46
CA SER A 92 -25.66 -7.08 28.90
C SER A 92 -26.59 -7.32 27.71
N GLY A 93 -26.07 -7.86 26.61
CA GLY A 93 -26.87 -8.33 25.47
C GLY A 93 -27.13 -7.28 24.38
N GLY A 94 -26.21 -6.35 24.17
CA GLY A 94 -26.25 -5.42 23.04
C GLY A 94 -24.93 -4.67 22.80
N HIS A 95 -24.91 -3.85 21.75
CA HIS A 95 -23.83 -2.91 21.41
C HIS A 95 -23.83 -1.62 22.25
N GLU A 96 -24.53 -1.61 23.38
CA GLU A 96 -24.74 -0.42 24.20
C GLU A 96 -23.95 -0.49 25.51
N PHE A 97 -23.32 0.62 25.89
CA PHE A 97 -22.67 0.77 27.19
C PHE A 97 -23.19 2.02 27.91
N VAL A 98 -23.15 1.98 29.23
CA VAL A 98 -23.50 3.10 30.11
C VAL A 98 -22.28 3.45 30.94
N GLY A 99 -22.08 4.72 31.25
CA GLY A 99 -20.94 5.14 32.05
C GLY A 99 -21.23 6.37 32.89
N SER A 100 -20.25 6.74 33.70
CA SER A 100 -20.28 7.98 34.46
C SER A 100 -18.88 8.55 34.63
N ILE A 101 -18.81 9.87 34.76
CA ILE A 101 -17.59 10.59 35.10
C ILE A 101 -17.69 11.01 36.57
N PRO A 102 -17.04 10.32 37.52
CA PRO A 102 -17.22 10.57 38.96
C PRO A 102 -16.91 12.01 39.37
N ALA A 103 -15.95 12.66 38.71
CA ALA A 103 -15.52 14.03 39.02
C ALA A 103 -16.62 15.08 38.72
N THR A 104 -17.45 14.85 37.71
CA THR A 104 -18.49 15.80 37.27
C THR A 104 -19.90 15.31 37.57
N GLY A 105 -20.08 14.01 37.82
CA GLY A 105 -21.39 13.37 37.98
C GLY A 105 -22.16 13.21 36.66
N ALA A 106 -21.52 13.47 35.52
CA ALA A 106 -22.14 13.30 34.21
C ALA A 106 -22.35 11.81 33.89
N ALA A 107 -23.51 11.48 33.33
CA ALA A 107 -23.83 10.15 32.84
C ALA A 107 -23.50 10.05 31.34
N ILE A 108 -22.97 8.90 30.92
CA ILE A 108 -22.61 8.58 29.55
C ILE A 108 -23.47 7.41 29.10
N ARG A 109 -23.92 7.43 27.85
CA ARG A 109 -24.56 6.31 27.17
C ARG A 109 -23.98 6.23 25.76
N GLY A 110 -23.54 5.06 25.34
CA GLY A 110 -22.90 4.91 24.03
C GLY A 110 -23.38 3.67 23.30
N THR A 111 -23.38 3.72 21.98
CA THR A 111 -23.63 2.58 21.10
C THR A 111 -22.51 2.47 20.08
N ILE A 112 -21.91 1.28 19.94
CA ILE A 112 -20.78 1.02 19.05
C ILE A 112 -21.14 -0.10 18.09
N TYR A 113 -21.19 0.22 16.79
CA TYR A 113 -21.25 -0.78 15.74
C TYR A 113 -19.86 -0.90 15.11
N ASN A 114 -19.11 -1.95 15.44
CA ASN A 114 -17.73 -2.10 15.01
C ASN A 114 -17.62 -3.07 13.81
N ASN A 115 -17.04 -2.61 12.70
CA ASN A 115 -16.64 -3.42 11.55
C ASN A 115 -15.19 -3.12 11.14
N LEU A 116 -14.31 -2.78 12.10
CA LEU A 116 -12.90 -2.47 11.86
C LEU A 116 -12.13 -3.69 11.34
N ALA A 117 -12.49 -4.90 11.80
CA ALA A 117 -11.87 -6.16 11.37
C ALA A 117 -12.40 -6.71 10.03
N GLY A 118 -13.44 -6.09 9.43
CA GLY A 118 -14.04 -6.57 8.19
C GLY A 118 -14.82 -7.88 8.31
N VAL A 119 -15.05 -8.36 9.53
CA VAL A 119 -15.88 -9.53 9.82
C VAL A 119 -17.33 -9.03 9.81
N SER A 120 -18.15 -9.59 8.91
CA SER A 120 -19.53 -9.18 8.69
C SER A 120 -20.33 -9.22 10.00
N ALA A 121 -20.48 -8.08 10.67
CA ALA A 121 -21.39 -7.94 11.79
C ALA A 121 -22.82 -8.14 11.28
N GLU A 122 -23.67 -8.86 12.02
CA GLU A 122 -25.04 -9.12 11.61
C GLU A 122 -25.91 -7.85 11.73
N GLY A 123 -26.74 -7.57 10.72
CA GLY A 123 -27.83 -6.59 10.81
C GLY A 123 -27.71 -5.34 9.92
N GLY A 124 -28.84 -4.67 9.66
CA GLY A 124 -28.96 -3.59 8.67
C GLY A 124 -28.37 -2.22 9.04
N LEU A 125 -27.59 -2.11 10.12
CA LEU A 125 -26.96 -0.87 10.63
C LEU A 125 -25.41 -0.93 10.62
N VAL A 126 -24.85 -1.90 9.92
CA VAL A 126 -23.42 -2.21 9.94
C VAL A 126 -22.64 -1.21 9.07
N PRO A 127 -21.63 -0.52 9.64
CA PRO A 127 -20.79 0.38 8.88
C PRO A 127 -19.90 -0.40 7.88
N PRO A 128 -19.38 0.23 6.80
CA PRO A 128 -18.50 -0.43 5.84
C PRO A 128 -17.29 -1.10 6.51
N ALA A 129 -16.73 -2.13 5.87
CA ALA A 129 -15.53 -2.81 6.36
C ALA A 129 -14.38 -1.81 6.61
N GLY A 130 -13.65 -2.00 7.71
CA GLY A 130 -12.58 -1.10 8.14
C GLY A 130 -13.07 0.16 8.89
N THR A 131 -14.35 0.21 9.27
CA THR A 131 -14.93 1.37 9.97
C THR A 131 -15.79 0.94 11.17
N ALA A 132 -15.79 1.76 12.22
CA ALA A 132 -16.67 1.64 13.37
C ALA A 132 -17.53 2.89 13.49
N ARG A 133 -18.84 2.72 13.73
CA ARG A 133 -19.78 3.80 13.97
C ARG A 133 -20.08 3.89 15.45
N CYS A 134 -19.81 5.06 16.02
CA CYS A 134 -19.99 5.32 17.44
C CYS A 134 -21.02 6.43 17.64
N GLN A 135 -21.96 6.20 18.53
CA GLN A 135 -22.93 7.20 18.98
C GLN A 135 -22.80 7.36 20.48
N LEU A 136 -22.67 8.60 20.94
CA LEU A 136 -22.54 8.94 22.36
C LEU A 136 -23.62 9.94 22.74
N GLU A 137 -24.19 9.73 23.92
CA GLU A 137 -25.11 10.63 24.59
C GLU A 137 -24.59 10.88 26.01
N CYS A 138 -24.30 12.13 26.35
CA CYS A 138 -23.87 12.52 27.68
C CYS A 138 -24.88 13.47 28.33
N LYS A 139 -25.15 13.26 29.61
CA LYS A 139 -26.13 14.02 30.38
C LYS A 139 -25.51 14.58 31.66
N SER A 140 -25.72 15.87 31.91
CA SER A 140 -25.41 16.54 33.18
C SER A 140 -26.58 17.40 33.59
N GLY A 141 -27.18 17.14 34.75
CA GLY A 141 -28.41 17.81 35.17
C GLY A 141 -29.54 17.63 34.16
N ASP A 142 -30.04 18.75 33.63
CA ASP A 142 -31.10 18.79 32.60
C ASP A 142 -30.56 18.90 31.17
N ALA A 143 -29.25 19.03 30.98
CA ALA A 143 -28.63 19.14 29.67
C ALA A 143 -28.20 17.77 29.14
N THR A 144 -28.58 17.49 27.89
CA THR A 144 -28.15 16.30 27.14
C THR A 144 -27.40 16.75 25.87
N ARG A 145 -26.27 16.11 25.59
CA ARG A 145 -25.48 16.27 24.36
C ARG A 145 -25.36 14.93 23.66
N ARG A 146 -25.44 14.95 22.33
CA ARG A 146 -25.27 13.77 21.48
C ARG A 146 -24.19 14.03 20.45
N VAL A 147 -23.29 13.06 20.28
CA VAL A 147 -22.23 13.07 19.28
C VAL A 147 -22.30 11.76 18.51
N GLU A 148 -22.11 11.84 17.20
CA GLU A 148 -22.02 10.69 16.32
C GLU A 148 -20.76 10.85 15.47
N PHE A 149 -19.95 9.80 15.42
CA PHE A 149 -18.68 9.81 14.72
C PHE A 149 -18.34 8.43 14.13
N LEU A 150 -17.48 8.44 13.13
CA LEU A 150 -16.94 7.25 12.49
C LEU A 150 -15.47 7.15 12.83
N VAL A 151 -15.06 6.04 13.44
CA VAL A 151 -13.66 5.68 13.61
C VAL A 151 -13.27 4.80 12.45
N ARG A 152 -12.13 5.09 11.83
CA ARG A 152 -11.53 4.22 10.81
C ARG A 152 -10.18 3.77 11.34
N VAL A 153 -9.77 2.56 10.98
CA VAL A 153 -8.37 2.17 11.19
C VAL A 153 -7.53 3.17 10.41
N ALA A 154 -6.78 4.02 11.12
CA ALA A 154 -5.79 4.88 10.51
C ALA A 154 -4.79 3.95 9.83
N PRO A 155 -4.74 3.90 8.50
CA PRO A 155 -3.76 3.06 7.87
C PRO A 155 -2.39 3.70 8.05
N LEU A 156 -1.35 2.88 8.22
CA LEU A 156 0.03 3.35 8.12
C LEU A 156 0.29 4.11 6.82
N PHE A 157 -0.46 3.77 5.77
CA PHE A 157 -0.42 4.41 4.45
C PHE A 157 -1.84 4.77 3.99
N ASP A 158 -2.09 6.05 3.75
CA ASP A 158 -3.37 6.54 3.24
C ASP A 158 -3.43 6.56 1.68
N SER A 159 -2.40 6.03 1.04
CA SER A 159 -2.14 6.14 -0.39
C SER A 159 -1.50 4.84 -0.92
N SER A 160 -1.78 4.48 -2.17
CA SER A 160 -1.16 3.35 -2.88
C SER A 160 0.37 3.50 -2.99
N ALA A 161 0.84 4.74 -3.17
CA ALA A 161 2.26 5.08 -3.15
C ALA A 161 2.46 6.48 -2.54
N LEU A 162 3.47 6.60 -1.68
CA LEU A 162 3.75 7.79 -0.87
C LEU A 162 5.26 8.01 -0.78
N THR A 163 5.72 9.26 -0.96
CA THR A 163 7.12 9.64 -0.74
C THR A 163 7.27 11.07 -0.22
N ARG A 164 8.35 11.32 0.54
CA ARG A 164 8.78 12.67 0.95
C ARG A 164 9.69 13.36 -0.08
N ALA A 165 10.15 12.60 -1.07
CA ALA A 165 11.04 13.07 -2.11
C ALA A 165 10.29 13.26 -3.44
N ASN A 166 11.05 13.38 -4.53
CA ASN A 166 10.46 13.27 -5.86
C ASN A 166 10.00 11.83 -6.07
N LEU A 167 8.87 11.64 -6.74
CA LEU A 167 8.43 10.35 -7.21
C LEU A 167 8.65 10.31 -8.72
N ASN A 168 9.56 9.46 -9.19
CA ASN A 168 9.81 9.28 -10.61
C ASN A 168 9.41 7.88 -11.06
N VAL A 169 8.45 7.79 -11.96
CA VAL A 169 8.03 6.55 -12.61
C VAL A 169 8.58 6.53 -14.02
N ASP A 170 9.75 5.90 -14.17
CA ASP A 170 10.38 5.65 -15.47
C ASP A 170 9.79 4.37 -16.08
N ALA A 171 8.67 4.51 -16.80
CA ALA A 171 7.96 3.39 -17.43
C ALA A 171 7.20 3.84 -18.69
N GLN A 172 6.83 2.90 -19.55
CA GLN A 172 5.95 3.17 -20.71
C GLN A 172 4.50 3.47 -20.28
N SER A 173 4.05 2.86 -19.18
CA SER A 173 2.70 3.04 -18.62
C SER A 173 2.69 2.82 -17.11
N LEU A 174 1.78 3.49 -16.42
CA LEU A 174 1.54 3.38 -14.99
C LEU A 174 0.05 3.04 -14.77
N THR A 175 -0.24 1.93 -14.10
CA THR A 175 -1.61 1.61 -13.67
C THR A 175 -1.67 1.52 -12.16
N LEU A 176 -2.56 2.29 -11.55
CA LEU A 176 -2.81 2.32 -10.12
C LEU A 176 -4.18 1.70 -9.84
N SER A 177 -4.19 0.66 -9.02
CA SER A 177 -5.41 0.00 -8.56
C SER A 177 -5.29 -0.37 -7.08
N SER A 178 -6.37 -0.23 -6.34
CA SER A 178 -6.44 -0.52 -4.91
C SER A 178 -7.76 -1.20 -4.57
N SER A 179 -7.72 -2.18 -3.66
CA SER A 179 -8.92 -2.82 -3.11
C SER A 179 -9.78 -1.87 -2.28
N ASP A 180 -9.18 -0.81 -1.73
CA ASP A 180 -9.90 0.34 -1.16
C ASP A 180 -9.83 1.51 -2.13
N THR A 181 -10.96 1.83 -2.76
CA THR A 181 -11.08 2.91 -3.75
C THR A 181 -10.79 4.29 -3.14
N ASN A 182 -10.93 4.47 -1.83
CA ASN A 182 -10.56 5.73 -1.17
C ASN A 182 -9.05 5.91 -1.00
N ARG A 183 -8.27 4.87 -1.30
CA ARG A 183 -6.81 4.84 -1.11
C ARG A 183 -6.04 4.64 -2.39
N ASN A 184 -6.72 4.62 -3.54
CA ASN A 184 -6.08 4.56 -4.83
C ASN A 184 -5.39 5.89 -5.16
N MET A 185 -4.28 6.18 -4.48
CA MET A 185 -3.68 7.50 -4.46
C MET A 185 -2.17 7.44 -4.64
N LEU A 186 -1.63 8.37 -5.42
CA LEU A 186 -0.19 8.60 -5.59
C LEU A 186 0.15 9.96 -4.96
N ARG A 187 1.06 10.00 -3.98
CA ARG A 187 1.40 11.23 -3.26
C ARG A 187 2.91 11.47 -3.13
N ALA A 188 3.33 12.71 -3.33
CA ALA A 188 4.71 13.16 -3.10
C ALA A 188 4.79 14.53 -2.41
N GLU A 189 5.70 14.71 -1.45
CA GLU A 189 6.02 16.03 -0.85
C GLU A 189 6.85 16.94 -1.78
N LYS A 190 7.35 16.41 -2.90
CA LYS A 190 7.98 17.18 -3.96
C LYS A 190 7.29 16.92 -5.30
N ASP A 191 8.07 16.72 -6.36
CA ASP A 191 7.57 16.59 -7.71
C ASP A 191 7.19 15.13 -8.03
N ILE A 192 6.16 14.95 -8.87
CA ILE A 192 5.76 13.65 -9.42
C ILE A 192 6.06 13.66 -10.91
N TYR A 193 6.77 12.63 -11.38
CA TYR A 193 7.02 12.39 -12.79
C TYR A 193 6.41 11.05 -13.16
N VAL A 194 5.49 11.05 -14.13
CA VAL A 194 4.76 9.84 -14.55
C VAL A 194 4.70 9.72 -16.07
N PRO A 195 4.44 8.51 -16.60
CA PRO A 195 4.22 8.29 -18.02
C PRO A 195 3.04 9.11 -18.56
N ASP A 196 3.01 9.30 -19.88
CA ASP A 196 2.13 10.24 -20.55
C ASP A 196 0.67 10.23 -20.06
N MET A 197 0.24 11.39 -19.55
CA MET A 197 -1.14 11.67 -19.19
C MET A 197 -1.84 12.57 -20.20
N LEU A 198 -1.11 13.25 -21.07
CA LEU A 198 -1.69 14.24 -21.97
C LEU A 198 -2.16 13.60 -23.28
N THR A 199 -1.38 12.67 -23.87
CA THR A 199 -1.68 12.21 -25.24
C THR A 199 -2.10 10.73 -25.36
N ASN A 200 -1.59 9.83 -24.52
CA ASN A 200 -1.72 8.38 -24.74
C ASN A 200 -2.36 7.57 -23.60
N ASN A 201 -2.96 8.20 -22.60
CA ASN A 201 -3.57 7.50 -21.44
C ASN A 201 -2.63 6.47 -20.78
N SER A 202 -1.32 6.74 -20.79
CA SER A 202 -0.32 5.80 -20.28
C SER A 202 -0.35 5.70 -18.75
N THR A 203 -0.86 6.71 -18.06
CA THR A 203 -1.10 6.67 -16.61
C THR A 203 -2.58 6.55 -16.31
N ARG A 204 -3.04 5.52 -15.58
CA ARG A 204 -4.47 5.24 -15.30
C ARG A 204 -4.76 4.84 -13.85
N PHE A 205 -5.89 5.30 -13.31
CA PHE A 205 -6.50 4.84 -12.05
C PHE A 205 -7.69 3.91 -12.34
N LEU A 206 -7.60 2.66 -11.90
CA LEU A 206 -8.58 1.60 -12.22
C LEU A 206 -9.03 0.83 -10.99
N LEU A 207 -10.20 0.19 -11.08
CA LEU A 207 -10.65 -0.80 -10.11
C LEU A 207 -9.84 -2.11 -10.25
N PRO A 208 -9.52 -2.80 -9.14
CA PRO A 208 -8.67 -4.00 -9.16
C PRO A 208 -9.17 -5.09 -10.12
N GLY A 209 -8.24 -5.61 -10.94
CA GLY A 209 -8.52 -6.73 -11.86
C GLY A 209 -9.45 -6.37 -13.02
N THR A 210 -9.71 -5.08 -13.27
CA THR A 210 -10.58 -4.61 -14.35
C THR A 210 -9.96 -3.42 -15.09
N ASP A 211 -10.46 -3.14 -16.29
CA ASP A 211 -10.19 -1.88 -16.99
C ASP A 211 -11.20 -0.76 -16.64
N THR A 212 -11.96 -0.92 -15.55
CA THR A 212 -12.96 0.07 -15.14
C THR A 212 -12.29 1.24 -14.43
N PRO A 213 -12.54 2.49 -14.85
CA PRO A 213 -12.06 3.70 -14.16
C PRO A 213 -12.39 3.73 -12.66
N ASP A 214 -11.40 4.09 -11.84
CA ASP A 214 -11.62 4.45 -10.44
C ASP A 214 -11.65 5.98 -10.29
N PHE A 215 -12.87 6.54 -10.28
CA PHE A 215 -13.08 7.99 -10.16
C PHE A 215 -12.67 8.59 -8.81
N ASN A 216 -12.30 7.74 -7.83
CA ASN A 216 -11.72 8.17 -6.56
C ASN A 216 -10.19 8.23 -6.61
N GLY A 217 -9.57 7.82 -7.72
CA GLY A 217 -8.15 7.94 -7.96
C GLY A 217 -7.64 9.36 -7.73
N LEU A 218 -6.56 9.52 -6.97
CA LEU A 218 -5.94 10.83 -6.73
C LEU A 218 -4.44 10.80 -7.00
N MET A 219 -3.94 11.78 -7.73
CA MET A 219 -2.53 12.13 -7.78
C MET A 219 -2.32 13.49 -7.14
N TRP A 220 -1.48 13.54 -6.11
CA TRP A 220 -1.25 14.74 -5.31
C TRP A 220 0.24 15.00 -5.17
N ALA A 221 0.68 16.19 -5.57
CA ALA A 221 2.04 16.66 -5.39
C ALA A 221 2.02 18.00 -4.64
N LYS A 222 2.92 18.15 -3.67
CA LYS A 222 3.21 19.46 -3.08
C LYS A 222 4.05 20.31 -4.03
N GLY A 223 4.96 19.68 -4.77
CA GLY A 223 5.66 20.29 -5.89
C GLY A 223 4.82 20.25 -7.16
N ASP A 224 5.46 19.99 -8.29
CA ASP A 224 4.85 19.97 -9.60
C ASP A 224 4.57 18.53 -10.10
N ILE A 225 3.55 18.37 -10.94
CA ILE A 225 3.28 17.11 -11.65
C ILE A 225 3.75 17.22 -13.09
N TYR A 226 4.53 16.23 -13.53
CA TYR A 226 5.12 16.14 -14.85
C TYR A 226 4.65 14.86 -15.58
N SER A 227 4.36 15.02 -16.86
CA SER A 227 3.98 13.95 -17.78
C SER A 227 5.09 13.74 -18.82
N TYR A 228 5.62 12.53 -18.92
CA TYR A 228 6.55 12.17 -20.00
C TYR A 228 5.77 11.81 -21.25
N ASP A 229 5.95 12.54 -22.36
CA ASP A 229 5.64 11.95 -23.66
C ASP A 229 6.70 10.85 -23.91
N GLY A 230 6.31 9.70 -24.48
CA GLY A 230 7.13 8.47 -24.53
C GLY A 230 8.46 8.54 -25.30
N GLY A 231 9.03 9.72 -25.52
CA GLY A 231 10.36 9.94 -26.10
C GLY A 231 10.97 11.33 -25.86
N GLY A 232 10.39 12.17 -25.00
CA GLY A 232 10.82 13.56 -24.80
C GLY A 232 10.94 14.00 -23.33
N SER A 233 11.29 15.28 -23.15
CA SER A 233 11.48 15.87 -21.83
C SER A 233 10.15 15.95 -21.06
N PRO A 234 10.15 15.76 -19.73
CA PRO A 234 8.94 15.81 -18.93
C PRO A 234 8.23 17.17 -19.08
N VAL A 235 6.96 17.13 -19.45
CA VAL A 235 6.11 18.31 -19.59
C VAL A 235 5.39 18.56 -18.28
N LYS A 236 5.59 19.72 -17.69
CA LYS A 236 4.88 20.13 -16.47
C LYS A 236 3.41 20.37 -16.78
N LEU A 237 2.51 19.88 -15.94
CA LEU A 237 1.11 20.30 -15.95
C LEU A 237 1.01 21.69 -15.33
N GLU A 238 0.81 22.72 -16.14
CA GLU A 238 0.79 24.11 -15.67
C GLU A 238 -0.59 24.74 -15.77
N ASP A 239 -1.36 24.39 -16.81
CA ASP A 239 -2.61 25.06 -17.12
C ASP A 239 -3.86 24.21 -16.83
N PRO A 240 -5.03 24.83 -16.66
CA PRO A 240 -6.26 24.10 -16.37
C PRO A 240 -6.69 23.09 -17.44
N ASN A 241 -6.26 23.28 -18.69
CA ASN A 241 -6.59 22.35 -19.77
C ASN A 241 -5.71 21.10 -19.67
N ASP A 242 -4.43 21.24 -19.33
CA ASP A 242 -3.51 20.14 -19.06
C ASP A 242 -4.06 19.28 -17.92
N PHE A 243 -4.50 19.90 -16.82
CA PHE A 243 -5.10 19.18 -15.68
C PHE A 243 -6.41 18.50 -16.06
N LEU A 244 -7.27 19.14 -16.85
CA LEU A 244 -8.53 18.53 -17.30
C LEU A 244 -8.28 17.35 -18.24
N GLN A 245 -7.34 17.50 -19.17
CA GLN A 245 -6.95 16.47 -20.12
C GLN A 245 -6.30 15.29 -19.41
N ALA A 246 -5.32 15.56 -18.54
CA ALA A 246 -4.66 14.55 -17.72
C ALA A 246 -5.65 13.84 -16.78
N SER A 247 -6.62 14.55 -16.20
CA SER A 247 -7.65 13.94 -15.34
C SER A 247 -8.58 13.03 -16.13
N THR A 248 -8.97 13.45 -17.34
CA THR A 248 -9.82 12.65 -18.22
C THR A 248 -9.11 11.40 -18.74
N SER A 249 -7.84 11.56 -19.12
CA SER A 249 -6.96 10.50 -19.63
C SER A 249 -6.62 9.46 -18.56
N SER A 250 -6.28 9.93 -17.35
CA SER A 250 -5.91 9.05 -16.25
C SER A 250 -7.07 8.49 -15.46
N ASN A 251 -8.28 9.04 -15.63
CA ASN A 251 -9.45 8.80 -14.78
C ASN A 251 -9.28 9.20 -13.31
N GLY A 252 -8.17 9.86 -12.96
CA GLY A 252 -7.87 10.33 -11.61
C GLY A 252 -8.10 11.82 -11.47
N LYS A 253 -8.18 12.28 -10.21
CA LYS A 253 -8.11 13.70 -9.85
C LYS A 253 -6.63 14.06 -9.68
N LEU A 254 -6.25 15.26 -10.12
CA LEU A 254 -4.87 15.74 -10.04
C LEU A 254 -4.82 17.01 -9.20
N VAL A 255 -3.84 17.08 -8.30
CA VAL A 255 -3.59 18.24 -7.46
C VAL A 255 -2.08 18.49 -7.44
N SER A 256 -1.64 19.59 -8.07
CA SER A 256 -0.26 20.05 -8.09
C SER A 256 -0.11 21.31 -7.25
N GLY A 257 1.07 21.58 -6.71
CA GLY A 257 1.36 22.79 -5.93
C GLY A 257 0.55 22.88 -4.63
N ALA A 258 0.22 21.74 -4.02
CA ALA A 258 -0.70 21.72 -2.89
C ALA A 258 -0.15 22.43 -1.64
N GLU A 259 -0.91 23.39 -1.10
CA GLU A 259 -0.55 24.12 0.13
C GLU A 259 -0.78 23.30 1.42
N SER A 260 -1.52 22.19 1.32
CA SER A 260 -1.84 21.34 2.47
C SER A 260 -0.59 20.60 2.96
N HIS A 261 -0.21 20.83 4.21
CA HIS A 261 0.82 20.04 4.87
C HIS A 261 0.25 18.70 5.31
N PHE A 262 0.52 17.65 4.54
CA PHE A 262 0.39 16.28 5.01
C PHE A 262 1.75 15.83 5.54
N SER A 263 1.85 15.59 6.84
CA SER A 263 3.04 14.99 7.43
C SER A 263 3.00 13.51 7.13
N VAL A 264 3.89 13.03 6.26
CA VAL A 264 4.23 11.60 6.27
C VAL A 264 4.80 11.31 7.66
N PHE A 265 4.17 10.40 8.42
CA PHE A 265 4.72 9.98 9.71
C PHE A 265 6.15 9.49 9.47
N GLU A 266 7.11 10.01 10.25
CA GLU A 266 8.44 9.41 10.30
C GLU A 266 8.27 8.00 10.87
N MET A 267 8.25 7.01 9.99
CA MET A 267 8.44 5.63 10.38
C MET A 267 9.90 5.48 10.71
N ASP A 268 10.19 5.46 12.01
CA ASP A 268 11.39 4.80 12.49
C ASP A 268 11.34 3.33 12.05
N THR A 269 12.48 2.76 11.66
CA THR A 269 12.57 1.33 11.31
C THR A 269 12.06 0.44 12.44
N ASP A 270 12.15 0.92 13.68
CA ASP A 270 11.66 0.24 14.89
C ASP A 270 10.11 0.20 15.00
N LEU A 271 9.40 1.07 14.26
CA LEU A 271 7.94 1.11 14.21
C LEU A 271 7.35 0.16 13.15
N ILE A 272 8.16 -0.25 12.17
CA ILE A 272 7.80 -1.29 11.20
C ILE A 272 8.17 -2.64 11.82
N LYS A 273 7.34 -3.11 12.76
CA LYS A 273 7.49 -4.47 13.29
C LYS A 273 7.08 -5.47 12.22
N ILE A 274 8.08 -6.06 11.60
CA ILE A 274 7.88 -7.24 10.77
C ILE A 274 7.50 -8.39 11.72
N PRO A 275 6.39 -9.10 11.48
CA PRO A 275 6.00 -10.23 12.31
C PRO A 275 7.14 -11.23 12.47
N ASP A 276 7.35 -11.75 13.68
CA ASP A 276 8.40 -12.74 13.98
C ASP A 276 8.28 -14.02 13.15
N SER A 277 7.13 -14.25 12.51
CA SER A 277 6.89 -15.35 11.57
C SER A 277 7.61 -15.19 10.24
N HIS A 278 8.16 -14.01 9.91
CA HIS A 278 8.81 -13.81 8.64
C HIS A 278 10.18 -14.50 8.56
N THR A 279 10.46 -15.10 7.41
CA THR A 279 11.75 -15.75 7.17
C THR A 279 12.70 -14.80 6.45
N GLU A 280 13.88 -14.59 7.00
CA GLU A 280 14.90 -13.74 6.39
C GLU A 280 15.59 -14.45 5.21
N ILE A 281 15.67 -13.75 4.09
CA ILE A 281 16.36 -14.15 2.86
C ILE A 281 17.60 -13.28 2.74
N PRO A 282 18.80 -13.84 2.94
CA PRO A 282 20.02 -13.12 2.68
C PRO A 282 20.18 -12.90 1.16
N PHE A 283 20.38 -11.66 0.74
CA PHE A 283 20.59 -11.31 -0.66
C PHE A 283 22.05 -11.51 -1.09
N ASN A 284 22.54 -12.75 -0.93
CA ASN A 284 23.90 -13.18 -1.24
C ASN A 284 23.97 -13.86 -2.60
N ASP A 285 25.12 -13.76 -3.26
CA ASP A 285 25.37 -14.38 -4.55
C ASP A 285 25.18 -15.91 -4.51
N PRO A 286 24.17 -16.46 -5.20
CA PRO A 286 23.93 -17.90 -5.18
C PRO A 286 24.92 -18.68 -6.06
N THR A 287 25.72 -17.98 -6.88
CA THR A 287 26.71 -18.60 -7.78
C THR A 287 28.11 -18.69 -7.19
N GLU A 288 28.35 -18.04 -6.04
CA GLU A 288 29.63 -18.10 -5.35
C GLU A 288 29.53 -18.84 -4.02
N ALA A 289 30.60 -19.53 -3.63
CA ALA A 289 30.70 -20.11 -2.30
C ALA A 289 30.90 -19.06 -1.19
N THR A 290 31.13 -17.80 -1.56
CA THR A 290 31.30 -16.68 -0.63
C THR A 290 29.93 -16.07 -0.30
N THR A 291 29.72 -15.64 0.94
CA THR A 291 28.50 -14.91 1.35
C THR A 291 28.54 -13.45 0.87
N LYS A 292 29.01 -13.21 -0.36
CA LYS A 292 29.10 -11.86 -0.92
C LYS A 292 27.68 -11.38 -1.23
N SER A 293 27.29 -10.26 -0.62
CA SER A 293 26.02 -9.62 -0.90
C SER A 293 25.98 -9.13 -2.36
N MET A 294 24.87 -9.37 -3.06
CA MET A 294 24.61 -8.88 -4.42
C MET A 294 23.65 -7.68 -4.42
N HIS A 295 23.89 -6.66 -3.61
CA HIS A 295 23.19 -5.39 -3.80
C HIS A 295 23.69 -4.72 -5.10
N GLY A 296 22.83 -3.99 -5.80
CA GLY A 296 23.16 -3.29 -7.04
C GLY A 296 22.04 -3.30 -8.07
N ARG A 297 22.43 -3.18 -9.33
CA ARG A 297 21.49 -3.06 -10.46
C ARG A 297 21.44 -4.36 -11.28
N PHE A 298 20.23 -4.85 -11.46
CA PHE A 298 19.88 -6.00 -12.29
C PHE A 298 19.14 -5.51 -13.53
N VAL A 299 19.65 -5.86 -14.70
CA VAL A 299 19.12 -5.39 -16.00
C VAL A 299 18.73 -6.60 -16.84
N PHE A 300 17.43 -6.77 -17.08
CA PHE A 300 16.95 -7.66 -18.13
C PHE A 300 17.19 -6.98 -19.48
N THR A 301 17.96 -7.60 -20.36
CA THR A 301 18.31 -7.04 -21.67
C THR A 301 18.51 -8.16 -22.68
N ARG A 302 18.59 -7.78 -23.97
CA ARG A 302 19.05 -8.66 -25.04
C ARG A 302 20.49 -8.34 -25.40
N ARG A 303 21.26 -9.32 -25.84
CA ARG A 303 22.62 -9.11 -26.36
C ARG A 303 22.91 -9.99 -27.55
N GLU A 304 23.68 -9.46 -28.49
CA GLU A 304 24.23 -10.27 -29.57
C GLU A 304 25.27 -11.25 -29.01
N ALA A 305 25.15 -12.52 -29.37
CA ALA A 305 25.99 -13.59 -28.87
C ALA A 305 26.28 -14.65 -29.94
N THR A 306 27.30 -15.44 -29.66
CA THR A 306 27.49 -16.76 -30.26
C THR A 306 27.00 -17.81 -29.26
N VAL A 307 26.01 -18.60 -29.67
CA VAL A 307 25.34 -19.59 -28.83
C VAL A 307 25.64 -20.97 -29.38
N THR A 308 26.07 -21.88 -28.49
CA THR A 308 26.05 -23.32 -28.75
C THR A 308 24.89 -23.94 -27.98
N PHE A 309 24.05 -24.70 -28.67
CA PHE A 309 22.88 -25.35 -28.07
C PHE A 309 22.62 -26.70 -28.73
N ASN A 310 21.93 -27.59 -28.04
CA ASN A 310 21.50 -28.87 -28.59
C ASN A 310 19.99 -28.83 -28.85
N ALA A 311 19.57 -29.29 -30.02
CA ALA A 311 18.17 -29.55 -30.35
C ALA A 311 17.95 -31.05 -30.50
N PRO A 312 17.17 -31.69 -29.62
CA PRO A 312 16.75 -33.08 -29.80
C PRO A 312 15.65 -33.17 -30.87
N TYR A 313 15.82 -34.08 -31.82
CA TYR A 313 14.84 -34.42 -32.84
C TYR A 313 14.35 -35.84 -32.64
N TYR A 314 13.03 -36.03 -32.59
CA TYR A 314 12.45 -37.36 -32.59
C TYR A 314 12.33 -37.89 -34.03
N VAL A 315 13.03 -38.98 -34.32
CA VAL A 315 12.98 -39.68 -35.60
C VAL A 315 11.98 -40.82 -35.47
N ALA A 316 10.83 -40.67 -36.12
CA ALA A 316 9.71 -41.60 -35.96
C ALA A 316 9.99 -42.97 -36.60
N ASP A 317 10.76 -42.99 -37.68
CA ASP A 317 11.09 -44.20 -38.43
C ASP A 317 12.00 -45.13 -37.60
N ASP A 318 12.91 -44.56 -36.82
CA ASP A 318 13.84 -45.31 -35.95
C ASP A 318 13.44 -45.36 -34.46
N LEU A 319 12.37 -44.67 -34.07
CA LEU A 319 11.89 -44.54 -32.69
C LEU A 319 12.97 -44.03 -31.72
N GLU A 320 13.85 -43.16 -32.19
CA GLU A 320 14.94 -42.60 -31.39
C GLU A 320 14.95 -41.07 -31.37
N THR A 321 15.78 -40.52 -30.49
CA THR A 321 15.95 -39.07 -30.32
C THR A 321 17.41 -38.72 -30.61
N GLU A 322 17.61 -37.98 -31.69
CA GLU A 322 18.92 -37.51 -32.08
C GLU A 322 19.19 -36.10 -31.52
N ASN A 323 20.32 -35.91 -30.87
CA ASN A 323 20.70 -34.59 -30.34
C ASN A 323 21.63 -33.89 -31.33
N VAL A 324 21.13 -32.82 -31.96
CA VAL A 324 21.90 -32.05 -32.94
C VAL A 324 22.52 -30.83 -32.28
N PRO A 325 23.86 -30.71 -32.26
CA PRO A 325 24.53 -29.51 -31.77
C PRO A 325 24.52 -28.41 -32.83
N TYR A 326 24.07 -27.22 -32.45
CA TYR A 326 24.11 -26.02 -33.26
C TYR A 326 25.06 -24.99 -32.64
N THR A 327 25.84 -24.34 -33.50
CA THR A 327 26.58 -23.12 -33.16
C THR A 327 26.10 -22.00 -34.06
N ARG A 328 25.50 -20.96 -33.48
CA ARG A 328 24.97 -19.79 -34.20
C ARG A 328 25.62 -18.52 -33.68
N SER A 329 26.18 -17.72 -34.58
CA SER A 329 26.74 -16.40 -34.29
C SER A 329 25.78 -15.29 -34.70
N GLY A 330 25.83 -14.16 -34.01
CA GLY A 330 24.99 -12.99 -34.33
C GLY A 330 23.54 -13.14 -33.85
N VAL A 331 23.33 -13.99 -32.84
CA VAL A 331 22.00 -14.25 -32.27
C VAL A 331 21.75 -13.30 -31.11
N PHE A 332 20.59 -12.64 -31.09
CA PHE A 332 20.17 -11.83 -29.95
C PHE A 332 19.53 -12.72 -28.89
N VAL A 333 20.18 -12.77 -27.74
CA VAL A 333 19.79 -13.60 -26.60
C VAL A 333 19.34 -12.79 -25.41
N ASP A 334 18.31 -13.25 -24.71
CA ASP A 334 17.86 -12.65 -23.46
C ASP A 334 18.82 -13.03 -22.32
N VAL A 335 19.22 -12.02 -21.53
CA VAL A 335 20.15 -12.16 -20.41
C VAL A 335 19.78 -11.25 -19.25
N LEU A 336 20.27 -11.61 -18.07
CA LEU A 336 20.24 -10.78 -16.88
C LEU A 336 21.66 -10.28 -16.59
N GLU A 337 21.87 -8.97 -16.67
CA GLU A 337 23.14 -8.33 -16.34
C GLU A 337 23.10 -7.79 -14.91
N TYR A 338 24.17 -8.02 -14.15
CA TYR A 338 24.34 -7.47 -12.80
C TYR A 338 25.49 -6.47 -12.78
N TYR A 339 25.23 -5.30 -12.20
CA TYR A 339 26.18 -4.20 -12.02
C TYR A 339 26.37 -3.94 -10.53
N GLU A 340 27.57 -4.22 -10.04
CA GLU A 340 27.97 -3.92 -8.67
C GLU A 340 28.22 -2.40 -8.51
N PRO A 341 27.60 -1.72 -7.54
CA PRO A 341 27.86 -0.31 -7.30
C PRO A 341 29.25 -0.10 -6.69
N ASN A 342 29.90 1.00 -7.04
CA ASN A 342 31.13 1.41 -6.38
C ASN A 342 30.83 1.96 -4.96
N ALA A 343 31.88 2.33 -4.22
CA ALA A 343 31.73 2.89 -2.87
C ALA A 343 30.93 4.22 -2.80
N ALA A 344 30.72 4.88 -3.94
CA ALA A 344 29.89 6.08 -4.05
C ALA A 344 28.44 5.78 -4.51
N GLY A 345 28.09 4.51 -4.73
CA GLY A 345 26.77 4.09 -5.21
C GLY A 345 26.58 4.23 -6.74
N GLU A 346 27.65 4.48 -7.50
CA GLU A 346 27.59 4.62 -8.95
C GLU A 346 27.89 3.28 -9.65
N TYR A 347 27.26 3.05 -10.80
CA TYR A 347 27.46 1.83 -11.60
C TYR A 347 28.42 2.09 -12.75
N ALA A 348 29.26 1.09 -13.05
CA ALA A 348 30.05 1.09 -14.27
C ALA A 348 29.18 0.85 -15.51
N ASP A 349 29.68 1.20 -16.70
CA ASP A 349 29.01 0.93 -17.97
C ASP A 349 29.08 -0.55 -18.41
N VAL A 350 29.85 -1.35 -17.68
CA VAL A 350 30.12 -2.77 -17.97
C VAL A 350 29.58 -3.62 -16.82
N PRO A 351 28.83 -4.70 -17.10
CA PRO A 351 28.30 -5.55 -16.05
C PRO A 351 29.44 -6.31 -15.34
N THR A 352 29.23 -6.58 -14.06
CA THR A 352 30.11 -7.43 -13.25
C THR A 352 29.83 -8.90 -13.52
N LYS A 353 28.57 -9.27 -13.75
CA LYS A 353 28.13 -10.63 -14.10
C LYS A 353 27.02 -10.63 -15.13
N VAL A 354 26.95 -11.71 -15.89
CA VAL A 354 25.85 -11.96 -16.84
C VAL A 354 25.31 -13.37 -16.62
N PHE A 355 24.00 -13.49 -16.58
CA PHE A 355 23.28 -14.74 -16.38
C PHE A 355 22.36 -15.03 -17.57
N ARG A 356 22.19 -16.32 -17.90
CA ARG A 356 21.23 -16.79 -18.89
C ARG A 356 20.56 -18.07 -18.41
N GLY A 357 19.26 -18.20 -18.66
CA GLY A 357 18.56 -19.46 -18.41
C GLY A 357 18.91 -20.51 -19.45
N LYS A 358 19.24 -21.73 -19.00
CA LYS A 358 19.58 -22.86 -19.87
C LYS A 358 18.43 -23.27 -20.78
N GLU A 359 17.21 -23.19 -20.25
CA GLU A 359 15.94 -23.59 -20.87
C GLU A 359 15.22 -22.39 -21.53
N ARG A 360 15.80 -21.19 -21.47
CA ARG A 360 15.35 -20.04 -22.26
C ARG A 360 15.66 -20.29 -23.73
N THR A 361 14.63 -20.70 -24.47
CA THR A 361 14.79 -21.20 -25.85
C THR A 361 13.99 -20.42 -26.90
N ALA A 362 13.12 -19.50 -26.49
CA ALA A 362 12.28 -18.75 -27.44
C ALA A 362 13.08 -17.92 -28.45
N ASP A 363 14.30 -17.52 -28.10
CA ASP A 363 15.27 -16.84 -28.96
C ASP A 363 16.06 -17.80 -29.88
N LEU A 364 16.06 -19.10 -29.57
CA LEU A 364 16.78 -20.15 -30.32
C LEU A 364 15.86 -20.96 -31.25
N VAL A 365 14.60 -21.18 -30.87
CA VAL A 365 13.62 -21.95 -31.66
C VAL A 365 13.55 -21.49 -33.12
N PRO A 366 13.50 -20.18 -33.45
CA PRO A 366 13.45 -19.73 -34.84
C PRO A 366 14.71 -20.04 -35.67
N LEU A 367 15.82 -20.44 -35.03
CA LEU A 367 17.10 -20.74 -35.67
C LEU A 367 17.28 -22.22 -36.01
N ILE A 368 16.30 -23.04 -35.60
CA ILE A 368 16.30 -24.48 -35.76
C ILE A 368 15.49 -24.80 -37.02
N PRO A 369 16.05 -25.56 -37.99
CA PRO A 369 15.30 -26.00 -39.16
C PRO A 369 14.06 -26.79 -38.73
N GLY A 370 12.90 -26.41 -39.27
CA GLY A 370 11.63 -27.12 -39.05
C GLY A 370 11.40 -28.30 -39.99
N GLU A 371 12.28 -28.48 -40.98
CA GLU A 371 12.26 -29.56 -41.95
C GLU A 371 13.68 -30.12 -42.11
N ILE A 372 13.79 -31.42 -42.39
CA ILE A 372 15.04 -32.08 -42.76
C ILE A 372 15.57 -31.40 -44.03
N THR A 373 16.71 -30.73 -43.92
CA THR A 373 17.48 -30.32 -45.09
C THR A 373 18.43 -31.45 -45.42
N GLU A 374 18.46 -31.90 -46.69
CA GLU A 374 19.45 -32.88 -47.18
C GLU A 374 20.87 -32.41 -46.80
N ASP A 375 21.37 -32.91 -45.67
CA ASP A 375 22.73 -32.71 -45.20
C ASP A 375 23.40 -34.07 -45.29
N ASP A 376 24.20 -34.24 -46.34
CA ASP A 376 24.83 -35.51 -46.72
C ASP A 376 25.60 -36.10 -45.53
N GLY A 377 25.05 -37.16 -44.93
CA GLY A 377 25.69 -37.93 -43.86
C GLY A 377 25.19 -37.66 -42.44
N PHE A 378 24.15 -36.84 -42.26
CA PHE A 378 23.46 -36.72 -40.96
C PHE A 378 22.10 -37.42 -40.97
N TRP A 379 21.26 -37.13 -41.97
CA TRP A 379 19.99 -37.83 -42.21
C TRP A 379 20.24 -38.96 -43.21
N ASP A 380 19.73 -40.15 -42.94
CA ASP A 380 19.75 -41.20 -43.97
C ASP A 380 18.64 -40.97 -45.01
N ASP A 381 18.70 -41.68 -46.13
CA ASP A 381 17.73 -41.53 -47.21
C ASP A 381 16.35 -42.13 -46.87
N GLU A 382 16.20 -42.73 -45.69
CA GLU A 382 14.97 -43.35 -45.17
C GLU A 382 14.24 -42.45 -44.16
N ASP A 383 14.92 -41.46 -43.56
CA ASP A 383 14.37 -40.49 -42.62
C ASP A 383 13.32 -39.56 -43.25
N THR A 384 12.03 -39.80 -42.97
CA THR A 384 10.93 -38.95 -43.43
C THR A 384 10.12 -38.39 -42.26
N GLY A 385 9.97 -37.05 -42.15
CA GLY A 385 9.10 -36.53 -41.09
C GLY A 385 9.11 -35.04 -40.81
N VAL A 386 8.15 -34.63 -39.97
CA VAL A 386 8.12 -33.32 -39.30
C VAL A 386 9.03 -33.43 -38.09
N LEU A 387 10.12 -32.68 -38.11
CA LEU A 387 11.06 -32.59 -37.02
C LEU A 387 10.37 -31.93 -35.80
N GLN A 388 10.05 -32.73 -34.78
CA GLN A 388 9.61 -32.21 -33.49
C GLN A 388 10.85 -31.98 -32.63
N VAL A 389 11.16 -30.70 -32.43
CA VAL A 389 12.22 -30.28 -31.51
C VAL A 389 11.69 -30.38 -30.09
N ASP A 390 12.28 -31.24 -29.28
CA ASP A 390 12.03 -31.30 -27.84
C ASP A 390 13.03 -30.39 -27.08
N ASN A 391 12.90 -30.27 -25.75
CA ASN A 391 13.75 -29.55 -24.77
C ASN A 391 15.13 -29.06 -25.27
N ILE A 392 15.14 -27.93 -25.98
CA ILE A 392 16.37 -27.28 -26.46
C ILE A 392 17.19 -26.85 -25.24
N THR A 393 18.48 -27.20 -25.21
CA THR A 393 19.35 -26.83 -24.08
C THR A 393 20.55 -26.03 -24.54
N THR A 394 20.77 -24.88 -23.90
CA THR A 394 21.95 -24.05 -24.16
C THR A 394 23.16 -24.64 -23.44
N SER A 395 24.26 -24.90 -24.17
CA SER A 395 25.49 -25.49 -23.62
C SER A 395 26.60 -24.47 -23.41
N SER A 396 26.70 -23.46 -24.28
CA SER A 396 27.62 -22.34 -24.08
C SER A 396 27.11 -21.07 -24.74
N VAL A 397 27.42 -19.92 -24.14
CA VAL A 397 27.12 -18.60 -24.70
C VAL A 397 28.34 -17.70 -24.57
N VAL A 398 28.73 -17.08 -25.68
CA VAL A 398 29.76 -16.05 -25.74
C VAL A 398 29.08 -14.75 -26.16
N ILE A 399 28.92 -13.83 -25.23
CA ILE A 399 28.28 -12.53 -25.48
C ILE A 399 29.34 -11.50 -25.79
N ASN A 400 29.08 -10.66 -26.79
CA ASN A 400 29.95 -9.53 -27.10
C ASN A 400 29.49 -8.27 -26.35
N ILE A 401 30.04 -8.04 -25.16
CA ILE A 401 29.83 -6.79 -24.40
C ILE A 401 31.18 -6.05 -24.35
N PRO A 402 31.29 -4.84 -24.94
CA PRO A 402 32.54 -4.07 -24.91
C PRO A 402 33.03 -3.87 -23.48
N GLY A 403 34.27 -4.27 -23.20
CA GLY A 403 34.91 -4.13 -21.88
C GLY A 403 34.55 -5.23 -20.88
N TYR A 404 33.55 -6.08 -21.16
CA TYR A 404 33.26 -7.25 -20.34
C TYR A 404 34.16 -8.41 -20.73
N SER A 405 34.80 -9.03 -19.75
CA SER A 405 35.61 -10.23 -19.93
C SER A 405 35.11 -11.42 -19.11
N GLY A 406 34.02 -11.23 -18.35
CA GLY A 406 33.39 -12.32 -17.61
C GLY A 406 32.71 -13.32 -18.56
N GLY A 407 32.58 -14.56 -18.10
CA GLY A 407 31.75 -15.55 -18.80
C GLY A 407 30.26 -15.27 -18.62
N VAL A 408 29.43 -16.11 -19.23
CA VAL A 408 27.98 -16.16 -18.96
C VAL A 408 27.72 -17.30 -17.99
N ASN A 409 27.05 -17.00 -16.88
CA ASN A 409 26.57 -18.02 -15.95
C ASN A 409 25.26 -18.61 -16.49
N ILE A 410 25.31 -19.87 -16.93
CA ILE A 410 24.14 -20.60 -17.41
C ILE A 410 23.44 -21.25 -16.22
N LEU A 411 22.16 -20.92 -16.02
CA LEU A 411 21.35 -21.36 -14.89
C LEU A 411 20.46 -22.53 -15.31
N ASP A 412 20.59 -23.69 -14.64
CA ASP A 412 19.92 -24.94 -15.05
C ASP A 412 18.38 -24.87 -15.03
N ASN A 413 17.77 -24.04 -14.18
CA ASN A 413 16.31 -23.87 -14.08
C ASN A 413 15.82 -22.50 -14.59
N SER A 414 16.65 -21.79 -15.37
CA SER A 414 16.37 -20.42 -15.81
C SER A 414 16.06 -19.41 -14.70
N LYS A 415 16.52 -19.70 -13.47
CA LYS A 415 16.22 -18.91 -12.28
C LYS A 415 17.49 -18.58 -11.52
N LEU A 416 17.64 -17.31 -11.14
CA LEU A 416 18.61 -16.86 -10.14
C LEU A 416 17.87 -16.73 -8.81
N GLU A 417 18.11 -17.67 -7.90
CA GLU A 417 17.38 -17.82 -6.65
C GLU A 417 18.25 -17.40 -5.46
N PHE A 418 17.80 -16.40 -4.71
CA PHE A 418 18.37 -15.96 -3.45
C PHE A 418 17.65 -16.64 -2.28
N GLY A 419 18.38 -17.14 -1.29
CA GLY A 419 17.82 -17.83 -0.13
C GLY A 419 17.72 -19.34 -0.30
N ASN A 420 16.65 -19.94 0.22
CA ASN A 420 16.44 -21.39 0.17
C ASN A 420 15.36 -21.74 -0.88
N PRO A 421 15.69 -22.49 -1.95
CA PRO A 421 14.72 -22.90 -2.95
C PRO A 421 13.55 -23.71 -2.39
N ALA A 422 13.76 -24.47 -1.31
CA ALA A 422 12.73 -25.25 -0.63
C ALA A 422 12.00 -24.48 0.50
N GLY A 423 12.33 -23.20 0.69
CA GLY A 423 11.77 -22.33 1.73
C GLY A 423 11.56 -20.92 1.22
N ALA A 424 11.90 -19.93 2.03
CA ALA A 424 11.84 -18.53 1.62
C ALA A 424 12.94 -18.21 0.61
N ASN A 425 12.54 -17.67 -0.54
CA ASN A 425 13.45 -17.23 -1.58
C ASN A 425 12.94 -15.98 -2.32
N MET A 426 13.87 -15.31 -2.97
CA MET A 426 13.61 -14.31 -4.00
C MET A 426 14.19 -14.82 -5.30
N THR A 427 13.38 -14.86 -6.35
CA THR A 427 13.69 -15.54 -7.60
C THR A 427 13.60 -14.56 -8.75
N PHE A 428 14.68 -14.41 -9.49
CA PHE A 428 14.67 -13.77 -10.81
C PHE A 428 14.48 -14.88 -11.84
N ASN A 429 13.31 -14.91 -12.47
CA ASN A 429 12.99 -15.87 -13.52
C ASN A 429 13.36 -15.25 -14.87
N LEU A 430 14.35 -15.81 -15.54
CA LEU A 430 14.87 -15.32 -16.82
C LEU A 430 13.99 -15.73 -18.01
N GLU A 431 13.09 -16.70 -17.85
CA GLU A 431 12.11 -17.06 -18.89
C GLU A 431 10.96 -16.08 -18.97
N THR A 432 10.40 -15.73 -17.82
CA THR A 432 9.26 -14.82 -17.72
C THR A 432 9.67 -13.37 -17.47
N GLN A 433 10.95 -13.10 -17.26
CA GLN A 433 11.49 -11.80 -16.84
C GLN A 433 10.74 -11.23 -15.62
N ALA A 434 10.44 -12.12 -14.67
CA ALA A 434 9.70 -11.79 -13.47
C ALA A 434 10.58 -11.97 -12.23
N VAL A 435 10.35 -11.15 -11.23
CA VAL A 435 10.97 -11.24 -9.92
C VAL A 435 9.90 -11.56 -8.90
N THR A 436 10.01 -12.71 -8.26
CA THR A 436 9.04 -13.19 -7.28
C THR A 436 9.70 -13.40 -5.94
N ALA A 437 8.99 -13.13 -4.84
CA ALA A 437 9.44 -13.50 -3.50
C ALA A 437 8.39 -14.37 -2.81
N THR A 438 8.84 -15.31 -1.97
CA THR A 438 7.95 -16.08 -1.10
C THR A 438 7.19 -15.13 -0.17
N HIS A 439 5.89 -15.36 0.02
CA HIS A 439 5.10 -14.64 1.04
C HIS A 439 5.73 -14.84 2.43
N ASP A 440 5.49 -13.91 3.37
CA ASP A 440 6.14 -13.90 4.69
C ASP A 440 7.68 -13.88 4.68
N ALA A 441 8.31 -13.42 3.61
CA ALA A 441 9.77 -13.31 3.56
C ALA A 441 10.25 -11.88 3.76
N VAL A 442 11.42 -11.73 4.38
CA VAL A 442 12.17 -10.47 4.40
C VAL A 442 13.40 -10.64 3.54
N VAL A 443 13.48 -9.92 2.43
CA VAL A 443 14.70 -9.82 1.64
C VAL A 443 15.54 -8.69 2.22
N ASP A 444 16.67 -9.03 2.84
CA ASP A 444 17.60 -8.04 3.38
C ASP A 444 18.71 -7.76 2.37
N VAL A 445 18.66 -6.56 1.78
CA VAL A 445 19.59 -6.07 0.79
C VAL A 445 20.51 -5.07 1.48
N ALA A 446 21.80 -5.38 1.55
CA ALA A 446 22.79 -4.52 2.18
C ALA A 446 23.24 -3.37 1.24
N GLY A 447 22.30 -2.59 0.69
CA GLY A 447 22.57 -1.51 -0.26
C GLY A 447 21.46 -1.30 -1.30
N PRO A 448 21.71 -0.49 -2.35
CA PRO A 448 20.71 -0.22 -3.38
C PRO A 448 20.29 -1.50 -4.11
N LEU A 449 19.00 -1.58 -4.45
CA LEU A 449 18.45 -2.59 -5.36
C LEU A 449 17.73 -1.90 -6.51
N GLU A 450 18.23 -2.09 -7.72
CA GLU A 450 17.60 -1.61 -8.94
C GLU A 450 17.28 -2.80 -9.85
N ILE A 451 16.04 -2.90 -10.31
CA ILE A 451 15.60 -3.95 -11.22
C ILE A 451 14.96 -3.25 -12.42
N ILE A 452 15.60 -3.35 -13.58
CA ILE A 452 15.17 -2.65 -14.79
C ILE A 452 15.17 -3.59 -16.00
N SER A 453 14.40 -3.24 -17.02
CA SER A 453 14.50 -3.82 -18.36
C SER A 453 15.06 -2.77 -19.31
N LYS A 454 15.94 -3.18 -20.22
CA LYS A 454 16.56 -2.29 -21.21
C LYS A 454 16.51 -2.90 -22.61
N GLU A 455 15.96 -2.14 -23.54
CA GLU A 455 16.02 -2.48 -24.97
C GLU A 455 17.37 -2.07 -25.57
N THR A 456 17.93 -2.93 -26.41
CA THR A 456 19.24 -2.71 -27.05
C THR A 456 19.23 -2.92 -28.56
N ASP A 457 18.19 -3.57 -29.11
CA ASP A 457 18.03 -3.91 -30.54
C ASP A 457 16.67 -3.47 -31.13
N GLY A 458 15.86 -2.71 -30.38
CA GLY A 458 14.48 -2.39 -30.76
C GLY A 458 13.49 -3.55 -30.62
N GLY A 459 13.93 -4.69 -30.08
CA GLY A 459 13.07 -5.76 -29.59
C GLY A 459 12.49 -5.39 -28.23
N VAL A 460 11.20 -5.66 -28.05
CA VAL A 460 10.50 -5.37 -26.79
C VAL A 460 11.01 -6.29 -25.70
N VAL A 461 11.66 -5.72 -24.68
CA VAL A 461 11.94 -6.40 -23.42
C VAL A 461 10.83 -6.01 -22.45
N PRO A 462 9.92 -6.93 -22.07
CA PRO A 462 8.87 -6.63 -21.11
C PRO A 462 9.40 -5.95 -19.85
N PRO A 463 8.69 -4.96 -19.29
CA PRO A 463 9.08 -4.37 -18.01
C PRO A 463 9.13 -5.48 -16.94
N PRO A 464 10.12 -5.45 -16.03
CA PRO A 464 10.26 -6.51 -15.05
C PRO A 464 9.06 -6.44 -14.10
N THR A 465 8.38 -7.58 -13.92
CA THR A 465 7.27 -7.66 -12.97
C THR A 465 7.83 -8.07 -11.61
N ILE A 466 7.58 -7.27 -10.58
CA ILE A 466 7.93 -7.62 -9.20
C ILE A 466 6.66 -8.07 -8.48
N ASN A 467 6.62 -9.33 -8.06
CA ASN A 467 5.53 -9.91 -7.29
C ASN A 467 6.03 -10.35 -5.91
N LEU A 468 5.61 -9.63 -4.87
CA LEU A 468 5.99 -9.90 -3.49
C LEU A 468 5.08 -10.91 -2.77
N GLY A 469 4.30 -11.71 -3.52
CA GLY A 469 3.54 -12.82 -2.95
C GLY A 469 2.48 -12.35 -1.95
N TYR A 470 1.49 -11.58 -2.41
CA TYR A 470 0.35 -11.19 -1.57
C TYR A 470 -0.52 -12.41 -1.29
N GLU A 471 -0.73 -12.73 -0.01
CA GLU A 471 -1.70 -13.73 0.43
C GLU A 471 -2.63 -13.15 1.50
N SER A 472 -3.94 -13.37 1.33
CA SER A 472 -4.94 -13.08 2.37
C SER A 472 -5.37 -14.37 3.05
N SER A 473 -5.30 -14.41 4.38
CA SER A 473 -5.69 -15.58 5.16
C SER A 473 -6.06 -15.18 6.58
N GLY A 474 -7.16 -15.74 7.08
CA GLY A 474 -7.58 -15.56 8.48
C GLY A 474 -6.65 -16.23 9.51
N LEU A 475 -5.64 -16.98 9.06
CA LEU A 475 -4.62 -17.60 9.91
C LEU A 475 -3.38 -16.71 10.09
N ILE A 476 -3.26 -15.62 9.33
CA ILE A 476 -2.12 -14.70 9.37
C ILE A 476 -2.47 -13.54 10.31
N GLU A 477 -1.55 -13.20 11.22
CA GLU A 477 -1.71 -12.04 12.10
C GLU A 477 -1.82 -10.75 11.26
N GLY A 478 -2.95 -10.06 11.35
CA GLY A 478 -3.27 -8.91 10.49
C GLY A 478 -4.02 -9.24 9.19
N GLY A 479 -4.32 -10.52 8.91
CA GLY A 479 -5.20 -10.99 7.84
C GLY A 479 -4.59 -11.00 6.43
N VAL A 480 -3.37 -10.48 6.28
CA VAL A 480 -2.66 -10.34 5.01
C VAL A 480 -1.16 -10.54 5.24
N SER A 481 -0.50 -11.29 4.36
CA SER A 481 0.96 -11.36 4.28
C SER A 481 1.46 -10.93 2.90
N LYS A 482 2.67 -10.37 2.89
CA LYS A 482 3.47 -10.11 1.70
C LYS A 482 4.95 -10.17 2.07
N ALA A 483 5.79 -10.49 1.09
CA ALA A 483 7.22 -10.30 1.24
C ALA A 483 7.56 -8.81 1.42
N VAL A 484 8.63 -8.54 2.17
CA VAL A 484 9.16 -7.20 2.42
C VAL A 484 10.59 -7.16 1.88
N ILE A 485 10.90 -6.16 1.06
CA ILE A 485 12.28 -5.83 0.69
C ILE A 485 12.75 -4.74 1.64
N ARG A 486 13.86 -4.99 2.32
CA ARG A 486 14.58 -4.04 3.16
C ARG A 486 15.90 -3.74 2.46
N ALA A 487 16.12 -2.48 2.10
CA ALA A 487 17.30 -2.02 1.36
C ALA A 487 17.97 -0.84 2.07
#